data_AF-A0A0Q3QJV3-F1
#
_entry.id   AF-A0A0Q3QJV3-F1
#
_cell.length_a   1.000
_cell.length_b   1.000
_cell.length_c   1.000
_cell.angle_alpha   90.00
_cell.angle_beta   90.00
_cell.angle_gamma   90.00
#
_symmetry.space_group_name_H-M   'P 1'
#
loop_
_entity.id
_entity.type
_entity.pdbx_description
1 polymer ?
#
loop_
_entity_poly.entity_id
_entity_poly.type
_entity_poly.pdbx_seq_one_letter_code
_entity_poly.pdbx_strand_id
1 'polypeptide(L)'
;MKKAWILLLYFGFIPFGVSFLTFALMSVGLDKVMIASMLPLIIGGSVIGYFVVHKQKHRDQLGAWVNIFCIPIAYTAILWAIFMVISSGFYGADAWFIFAISHIAFAPIYFMASFMGVGSLFIWAPAAYELSFLLGALLAIVLRKERPVFKKKQLLVIVVVSFLGFGTGAAIQWQRSQTVLPSYGFDYGGGYSSTDLTPYEVTNPNNKLPNLDSPSAFTIMNQKDMPVLDGAEAAFPVYSAFANVTYENISKSNVSGEKVTFTNTIYAYERLLSKDVDIYFGAEPSAEQLKMAEREGKELVMTPIGKEAFVFFVNPDNKIDNLSVTEIQGIYSGKIKNWSELKGENERIIAFQRPKNSGSQTLLEKIMGDNAIMEPLKEEVPAGMGGIMEQVADYRNYDHAIGFSFRFFATGMNPNPDIKLLAIDGIEPSPENISSGKYPFTASLYAITLKDNPNPVITPFLEWMTGPEGQRIVEEIGYIKQQ
;
A
#
# COMPACT_ATOMS: atom_id res chain seq x y z
N MET A 1 -25.93 -18.59 -31.45
CA MET A 1 -26.67 -18.93 -30.21
C MET A 1 -26.06 -20.08 -29.42
N LYS A 2 -25.94 -21.32 -29.94
CA LYS A 2 -25.42 -22.47 -29.16
C LYS A 2 -24.01 -22.27 -28.53
N LYS A 3 -23.05 -21.67 -29.24
CA LYS A 3 -21.70 -21.42 -28.72
C LYS A 3 -21.64 -20.38 -27.60
N ALA A 4 -22.41 -19.30 -27.74
CA ALA A 4 -22.49 -18.23 -26.74
C ALA A 4 -23.12 -18.75 -25.43
N TRP A 5 -24.16 -19.58 -25.52
CA TRP A 5 -24.77 -20.21 -24.35
C TRP A 5 -23.80 -21.13 -23.60
N ILE A 6 -22.96 -21.86 -24.34
CA ILE A 6 -21.93 -22.74 -23.76
C ILE A 6 -20.87 -21.93 -23.01
N LEU A 7 -20.40 -20.82 -23.59
CA LEU A 7 -19.48 -19.92 -22.90
C LEU A 7 -20.13 -19.31 -21.64
N LEU A 8 -21.37 -18.84 -21.74
CA LEU A 8 -22.09 -18.27 -20.61
C LEU A 8 -22.31 -19.30 -19.48
N LEU A 9 -22.60 -20.56 -19.83
CA LEU A 9 -22.76 -21.62 -18.84
C LEU A 9 -21.43 -21.95 -18.13
N TYR A 10 -20.38 -22.24 -18.90
CA TYR A 10 -19.13 -22.77 -18.35
C TYR A 10 -18.16 -21.72 -17.86
N PHE A 11 -18.25 -20.48 -18.34
CA PHE A 11 -17.38 -19.36 -17.94
C PHE A 11 -18.16 -18.20 -17.31
N GLY A 12 -19.48 -18.37 -17.10
CA GLY A 12 -20.34 -17.42 -16.38
C GLY A 12 -20.97 -18.05 -15.15
N PHE A 13 -22.04 -18.83 -15.34
CA PHE A 13 -22.85 -19.36 -14.23
C PHE A 13 -22.13 -20.34 -13.31
N ILE A 14 -21.35 -21.26 -13.88
CA ILE A 14 -20.61 -22.26 -13.09
C ILE A 14 -19.54 -21.62 -12.20
N PRO A 15 -18.58 -20.83 -12.72
CA PRO A 15 -17.59 -20.17 -11.88
C PRO A 15 -18.23 -19.22 -10.86
N PHE A 16 -19.38 -18.61 -11.17
CA PHE A 16 -20.14 -17.81 -10.20
C PHE A 16 -20.60 -18.65 -9.00
N GLY A 17 -21.18 -19.82 -9.24
CA GLY A 17 -21.55 -20.74 -8.17
C GLY A 17 -20.35 -21.27 -7.38
N VAL A 18 -19.27 -21.66 -8.08
CA VAL A 18 -18.04 -22.15 -7.44
C VAL A 18 -17.38 -21.08 -6.57
N SER A 19 -17.46 -19.82 -6.96
CA SER A 19 -16.88 -18.69 -6.21
C SER A 19 -17.42 -18.55 -4.79
N PHE A 20 -18.66 -19.01 -4.51
CA PHE A 20 -19.22 -19.00 -3.16
C PHE A 20 -18.56 -20.01 -2.20
N LEU A 21 -17.91 -21.07 -2.72
CA LEU A 21 -17.22 -22.06 -1.88
C LEU A 21 -16.06 -21.44 -1.10
N THR A 22 -15.54 -20.31 -1.57
CA THR A 22 -14.53 -19.52 -0.87
C THR A 22 -14.98 -19.14 0.55
N PHE A 23 -16.21 -18.66 0.72
CA PHE A 23 -16.75 -18.31 2.03
C PHE A 23 -16.86 -19.52 2.96
N ALA A 24 -17.25 -20.67 2.41
CA ALA A 24 -17.35 -21.91 3.18
C ALA A 24 -15.99 -22.44 3.63
N LEU A 25 -14.93 -22.26 2.84
CA LEU A 25 -13.57 -22.65 3.23
C LEU A 25 -13.00 -21.72 4.29
N MET A 26 -13.26 -20.42 4.18
CA MET A 26 -12.82 -19.46 5.18
C MET A 26 -13.53 -19.65 6.52
N SER A 27 -14.82 -20.02 6.51
CA SER A 27 -15.55 -20.27 7.77
C SER A 27 -15.09 -21.52 8.53
N VAL A 28 -14.33 -22.42 7.89
CA VAL A 28 -13.77 -23.63 8.52
C VAL A 28 -12.27 -23.52 8.84
N GLY A 29 -11.74 -22.29 8.88
CA GLY A 29 -10.38 -22.00 9.36
C GLY A 29 -9.28 -21.98 8.29
N LEU A 30 -9.63 -21.87 7.01
CA LEU A 30 -8.66 -21.57 5.95
C LEU A 30 -8.53 -20.06 5.77
N ASP A 31 -7.78 -19.41 6.67
CA ASP A 31 -7.71 -17.95 6.78
C ASP A 31 -6.99 -17.27 5.61
N LYS A 32 -6.21 -18.05 4.82
CA LYS A 32 -5.53 -17.54 3.62
C LYS A 32 -6.50 -17.44 2.44
N VAL A 33 -7.10 -16.26 2.29
CA VAL A 33 -8.09 -15.93 1.24
C VAL A 33 -7.66 -16.32 -0.18
N MET A 34 -6.38 -16.14 -0.53
CA MET A 34 -5.83 -16.56 -1.82
C MET A 34 -6.01 -18.06 -2.06
N ILE A 35 -5.65 -18.87 -1.06
CA ILE A 35 -5.75 -20.34 -1.15
C ILE A 35 -7.21 -20.76 -1.14
N ALA A 36 -8.01 -20.18 -0.23
CA ALA A 36 -9.44 -20.44 -0.11
C ALA A 36 -10.21 -20.14 -1.41
N SER A 37 -9.78 -19.13 -2.17
CA SER A 37 -10.40 -18.75 -3.45
C SER A 37 -9.94 -19.62 -4.61
N MET A 38 -8.62 -19.87 -4.72
CA MET A 38 -8.07 -20.58 -5.87
C MET A 38 -8.38 -22.07 -5.85
N LEU A 39 -8.40 -22.72 -4.69
CA LEU A 39 -8.57 -24.17 -4.59
C LEU A 39 -9.93 -24.66 -5.16
N PRO A 40 -11.10 -24.08 -4.79
CA PRO A 40 -12.38 -24.44 -5.40
C PRO A 40 -12.41 -24.19 -6.90
N LEU A 41 -11.81 -23.09 -7.37
CA LEU A 41 -11.79 -22.75 -8.79
C LEU A 41 -10.95 -23.74 -9.61
N ILE A 42 -9.78 -24.16 -9.09
CA ILE A 42 -8.93 -25.16 -9.74
C ILE A 42 -9.64 -26.52 -9.82
N ILE A 43 -10.24 -26.97 -8.71
CA ILE A 43 -10.97 -28.24 -8.67
C ILE A 43 -12.20 -28.18 -9.58
N GLY A 44 -13.01 -27.14 -9.42
CA GLY A 44 -14.23 -26.93 -10.19
C GLY A 44 -13.97 -26.82 -11.69
N GLY A 45 -13.00 -26.00 -12.09
CA GLY A 45 -12.58 -25.88 -13.48
C GLY A 45 -12.13 -27.22 -14.05
N SER A 46 -11.20 -27.92 -13.40
CA SER A 46 -10.72 -29.24 -13.84
C SER A 46 -11.83 -30.26 -14.02
N VAL A 47 -12.72 -30.39 -13.03
CA VAL A 47 -13.83 -31.34 -13.04
C VAL A 47 -14.81 -31.04 -14.17
N ILE A 48 -15.21 -29.78 -14.30
CA ILE A 48 -16.18 -29.37 -15.32
C ILE A 48 -15.57 -29.51 -16.71
N GLY A 49 -14.34 -29.03 -16.93
CA GLY A 49 -13.62 -29.17 -18.19
C GLY A 49 -13.52 -30.63 -18.65
N TYR A 50 -13.19 -31.54 -17.72
CA TYR A 50 -13.18 -32.97 -17.97
C TYR A 50 -14.56 -33.49 -18.42
N PHE A 51 -15.62 -33.20 -17.66
CA PHE A 51 -16.95 -33.71 -17.95
C PHE A 51 -17.55 -33.16 -19.25
N VAL A 52 -17.28 -31.90 -19.58
CA VAL A 52 -17.75 -31.26 -20.82
C VAL A 52 -17.26 -32.00 -22.05
N VAL A 53 -15.96 -32.35 -22.07
CA VAL A 53 -15.37 -33.12 -23.17
C VAL A 53 -15.76 -34.59 -23.10
N HIS A 54 -15.80 -35.18 -21.91
CA HIS A 54 -16.16 -36.58 -21.72
C HIS A 54 -17.58 -36.90 -22.20
N LYS A 55 -18.56 -36.01 -21.96
CA LYS A 55 -19.97 -36.22 -22.38
C LYS A 55 -20.21 -36.01 -23.87
N GLN A 56 -19.23 -35.51 -24.63
CA GLN A 56 -19.43 -35.15 -26.03
C GLN A 56 -19.27 -36.36 -26.98
N LYS A 57 -20.37 -36.75 -27.63
CA LYS A 57 -20.43 -37.93 -28.51
C LYS A 57 -19.85 -37.71 -29.93
N HIS A 58 -19.83 -36.48 -30.44
CA HIS A 58 -19.41 -36.19 -31.82
C HIS A 58 -17.96 -35.71 -31.91
N ARG A 59 -17.12 -36.55 -32.52
CA ARG A 59 -15.65 -36.42 -32.64
C ARG A 59 -15.18 -35.15 -33.35
N ASP A 60 -15.88 -34.74 -34.41
CA ASP A 60 -15.44 -33.66 -35.30
C ASP A 60 -15.65 -32.25 -34.71
N GLN A 61 -16.40 -32.16 -33.62
CA GLN A 61 -16.70 -30.88 -32.96
C GLN A 61 -15.75 -30.59 -31.79
N LEU A 62 -15.13 -31.60 -31.19
CA LEU A 62 -14.28 -31.48 -29.99
C LEU A 62 -13.13 -30.49 -30.18
N GLY A 63 -12.41 -30.60 -31.30
CA GLY A 63 -11.31 -29.69 -31.62
C GLY A 63 -11.75 -28.23 -31.83
N ALA A 64 -12.97 -28.01 -32.31
CA ALA A 64 -13.55 -26.68 -32.42
C ALA A 64 -13.96 -26.10 -31.06
N TRP A 65 -14.34 -26.95 -30.09
CA TRP A 65 -14.68 -26.54 -28.73
C TRP A 65 -13.46 -26.16 -27.92
N VAL A 66 -12.34 -26.88 -28.04
CA VAL A 66 -11.11 -26.52 -27.30
C VAL A 66 -10.61 -25.13 -27.69
N ASN A 67 -10.64 -24.76 -28.99
CA ASN A 67 -10.26 -23.39 -29.38
C ASN A 67 -11.21 -22.32 -28.79
N ILE A 68 -12.49 -22.66 -28.61
CA ILE A 68 -13.48 -21.76 -27.99
C ILE A 68 -13.20 -21.60 -26.50
N PHE A 69 -12.78 -22.67 -25.81
CA PHE A 69 -12.44 -22.65 -24.39
C PHE A 69 -11.14 -21.88 -24.08
N CYS A 70 -10.29 -21.63 -25.08
CA CYS A 70 -9.12 -20.77 -24.90
C CYS A 70 -9.43 -19.27 -25.06
N ILE A 71 -10.62 -18.89 -25.56
CA ILE A 71 -10.98 -17.46 -25.76
C ILE A 71 -11.04 -16.69 -24.42
N PRO A 72 -11.65 -17.22 -23.34
CA PRO A 72 -11.67 -16.56 -22.03
C PRO A 72 -10.28 -16.18 -21.52
N ILE A 73 -9.29 -17.07 -21.68
CA ILE A 73 -7.90 -16.81 -21.26
C ILE A 73 -7.33 -15.57 -21.94
N ALA A 74 -7.49 -15.44 -23.26
CA ALA A 74 -7.04 -14.25 -23.99
C ALA A 74 -7.83 -13.00 -23.59
N TYR A 75 -9.14 -13.14 -23.36
CA TYR A 75 -9.99 -12.04 -22.91
C TYR A 75 -9.53 -11.50 -21.54
N THR A 76 -9.32 -12.38 -20.57
CA THR A 76 -8.80 -12.03 -19.24
C THR A 76 -7.40 -11.42 -19.35
N ALA A 77 -6.50 -12.02 -20.13
CA ALA A 77 -5.15 -11.49 -20.32
C ALA A 77 -5.12 -10.07 -20.90
N ILE A 78 -5.94 -9.80 -21.94
CA ILE A 78 -6.04 -8.48 -22.56
C ILE A 78 -6.60 -7.46 -21.57
N LEU A 79 -7.73 -7.76 -20.94
CA LEU A 79 -8.36 -6.82 -20.01
C LEU A 79 -7.43 -6.57 -18.83
N TRP A 80 -6.83 -7.61 -18.27
CA TRP A 80 -5.89 -7.44 -17.17
C TRP A 80 -4.73 -6.53 -17.54
N ALA A 81 -4.15 -6.70 -18.73
CA ALA A 81 -3.11 -5.80 -19.24
C ALA A 81 -3.59 -4.34 -19.38
N ILE A 82 -4.80 -4.14 -19.92
CA ILE A 82 -5.39 -2.80 -20.07
C ILE A 82 -5.55 -2.13 -18.70
N PHE A 83 -6.14 -2.84 -17.73
CA PHE A 83 -6.36 -2.30 -16.38
C PHE A 83 -5.05 -2.13 -15.61
N MET A 84 -4.04 -2.96 -15.87
CA MET A 84 -2.68 -2.73 -15.37
C MET A 84 -2.08 -1.42 -15.88
N VAL A 85 -2.25 -1.11 -17.17
CA VAL A 85 -1.78 0.16 -17.75
C VAL A 85 -2.55 1.34 -17.18
N ILE A 86 -3.89 1.26 -17.13
CA ILE A 86 -4.75 2.35 -16.64
C ILE A 86 -4.45 2.68 -15.18
N SER A 87 -4.20 1.66 -14.35
CA SER A 87 -3.99 1.82 -12.92
C SER A 87 -2.53 1.94 -12.52
N SER A 88 -1.58 1.97 -13.47
CA SER A 88 -0.14 1.89 -13.17
C SER A 88 0.20 0.72 -12.23
N GLY A 89 -0.52 -0.40 -12.38
CA GLY A 89 -0.39 -1.60 -11.57
C GLY A 89 -1.03 -1.55 -10.16
N PHE A 90 -1.72 -0.48 -9.80
CA PHE A 90 -2.41 -0.36 -8.51
C PHE A 90 -3.81 -1.00 -8.54
N TYR A 91 -3.96 -2.14 -7.87
CA TYR A 91 -5.25 -2.84 -7.80
C TYR A 91 -6.34 -2.11 -6.99
N GLY A 92 -5.98 -1.07 -6.23
CA GLY A 92 -6.94 -0.26 -5.47
C GLY A 92 -7.65 0.81 -6.30
N ALA A 93 -7.22 1.06 -7.54
CA ALA A 93 -7.86 2.07 -8.40
C ALA A 93 -9.29 1.68 -8.78
N ASP A 94 -10.20 2.66 -8.84
CA ASP A 94 -11.62 2.49 -9.20
C ASP A 94 -11.83 1.76 -10.54
N ALA A 95 -10.87 1.88 -11.46
CA ALA A 95 -10.89 1.19 -12.74
C ALA A 95 -11.11 -0.33 -12.58
N TRP A 96 -10.59 -0.95 -11.52
CA TRP A 96 -10.75 -2.39 -11.27
C TRP A 96 -12.20 -2.81 -11.03
N PHE A 97 -13.09 -1.91 -10.62
CA PHE A 97 -14.53 -2.19 -10.56
C PHE A 97 -15.10 -2.57 -11.94
N ILE A 98 -14.65 -1.92 -13.01
CA ILE A 98 -15.07 -2.23 -14.38
C ILE A 98 -14.53 -3.61 -14.79
N PHE A 99 -13.29 -3.94 -14.41
CA PHE A 99 -12.75 -5.29 -14.60
C PHE A 99 -13.63 -6.32 -13.88
N ALA A 100 -14.02 -6.08 -12.62
CA ALA A 100 -14.88 -6.97 -11.86
C ALA A 100 -16.24 -7.19 -12.55
N ILE A 101 -16.87 -6.14 -13.09
CA ILE A 101 -18.12 -6.27 -13.85
C ILE A 101 -17.92 -7.13 -15.11
N SER A 102 -16.81 -6.90 -15.84
CA SER A 102 -16.50 -7.68 -17.04
C SER A 102 -16.25 -9.18 -16.74
N HIS A 103 -15.90 -9.49 -15.50
CA HIS A 103 -15.69 -10.85 -14.98
C HIS A 103 -16.68 -11.17 -13.85
N ILE A 104 -17.95 -10.79 -14.01
CA ILE A 104 -19.01 -10.97 -13.00
C ILE A 104 -19.17 -12.43 -12.50
N ALA A 105 -18.71 -13.38 -13.32
CA ALA A 105 -18.54 -14.79 -12.96
C ALA A 105 -17.74 -15.03 -11.67
N PHE A 106 -16.92 -14.08 -11.24
CA PHE A 106 -16.09 -14.17 -10.04
C PHE A 106 -16.45 -13.11 -9.00
N ALA A 107 -17.59 -12.43 -9.16
CA ALA A 107 -18.03 -11.35 -8.27
C ALA A 107 -18.00 -11.70 -6.77
N PRO A 108 -18.39 -12.92 -6.31
CA PRO A 108 -18.28 -13.25 -4.89
C PRO A 108 -16.85 -13.21 -4.36
N ILE A 109 -15.87 -13.64 -5.16
CA ILE A 109 -14.45 -13.57 -4.79
C ILE A 109 -13.95 -12.13 -4.85
N TYR A 110 -14.32 -11.36 -5.88
CA TYR A 110 -13.89 -9.97 -6.01
C TYR A 110 -14.42 -9.09 -4.90
N PHE A 111 -15.68 -9.29 -4.49
CA PHE A 111 -16.26 -8.62 -3.33
C PHE A 111 -15.36 -8.81 -2.11
N MET A 112 -15.04 -10.06 -1.78
CA MET A 112 -14.18 -10.38 -0.64
C MET A 112 -12.73 -9.89 -0.83
N ALA A 113 -12.17 -9.99 -2.04
CA ALA A 113 -10.84 -9.49 -2.36
C ALA A 113 -10.72 -7.99 -2.12
N SER A 114 -11.75 -7.22 -2.46
CA SER A 114 -11.82 -5.78 -2.19
C SER A 114 -11.83 -5.47 -0.70
N PHE A 115 -12.61 -6.20 0.11
CA PHE A 115 -12.62 -6.03 1.56
C PHE A 115 -11.28 -6.37 2.23
N MET A 116 -10.58 -7.37 1.71
CA MET A 116 -9.32 -7.85 2.29
C MET A 116 -8.07 -7.21 1.66
N GLY A 117 -8.23 -6.28 0.71
CA GLY A 117 -7.11 -5.66 0.02
C GLY A 117 -6.30 -6.61 -0.88
N VAL A 118 -6.86 -7.75 -1.29
CA VAL A 118 -6.14 -8.79 -2.05
C VAL A 118 -6.40 -8.67 -3.55
N GLY A 119 -5.99 -7.53 -4.11
CA GLY A 119 -6.21 -7.16 -5.51
C GLY A 119 -5.69 -8.15 -6.55
N SER A 120 -4.68 -8.96 -6.21
CA SER A 120 -4.18 -10.01 -7.10
C SER A 120 -5.24 -11.07 -7.47
N LEU A 121 -6.32 -11.21 -6.69
CA LEU A 121 -7.41 -12.12 -7.03
C LEU A 121 -8.15 -11.73 -8.31
N PHE A 122 -8.10 -10.45 -8.73
CA PHE A 122 -8.67 -10.00 -10.01
C PHE A 122 -8.10 -10.78 -11.20
N ILE A 123 -6.83 -11.19 -11.14
CA ILE A 123 -6.24 -12.04 -12.19
C ILE A 123 -6.21 -13.51 -11.84
N TRP A 124 -5.90 -13.85 -10.58
CA TRP A 124 -5.68 -15.24 -10.21
C TRP A 124 -6.97 -16.05 -10.14
N ALA A 125 -8.12 -15.46 -9.78
CA ALA A 125 -9.39 -16.16 -9.79
C ALA A 125 -9.81 -16.62 -11.21
N PRO A 126 -9.94 -15.72 -12.21
CA PRO A 126 -10.28 -16.15 -13.56
C PRO A 126 -9.23 -17.08 -14.15
N ALA A 127 -7.93 -16.76 -14.01
CA ALA A 127 -6.86 -17.61 -14.54
C ALA A 127 -6.87 -19.02 -13.93
N ALA A 128 -7.09 -19.15 -12.62
CA ALA A 128 -7.15 -20.45 -11.95
C ALA A 128 -8.28 -21.32 -12.50
N TYR A 129 -9.48 -20.75 -12.69
CA TYR A 129 -10.61 -21.49 -13.24
C TYR A 129 -10.42 -21.84 -14.72
N GLU A 130 -9.99 -20.88 -15.54
CA GLU A 130 -9.90 -21.05 -16.99
C GLU A 130 -8.79 -22.00 -17.42
N LEU A 131 -7.61 -21.89 -16.79
CA LEU A 131 -6.49 -22.79 -17.06
C LEU A 131 -6.80 -24.22 -16.59
N SER A 132 -7.40 -24.36 -15.41
CA SER A 132 -7.76 -25.68 -14.89
C SER A 132 -8.88 -26.33 -15.70
N PHE A 133 -9.86 -25.54 -16.19
CA PHE A 133 -10.86 -26.01 -17.14
C PHE A 133 -10.23 -26.57 -18.41
N LEU A 134 -9.27 -25.84 -19.00
CA LEU A 134 -8.57 -26.30 -20.19
C LEU A 134 -7.77 -27.59 -19.92
N LEU A 135 -7.11 -27.69 -18.77
CA LEU A 135 -6.38 -28.89 -18.35
C LEU A 135 -7.31 -30.09 -18.19
N GLY A 136 -8.46 -29.92 -17.55
CA GLY A 136 -9.47 -30.98 -17.42
C GLY A 136 -10.00 -31.45 -18.78
N ALA A 137 -10.27 -30.51 -19.69
CA ALA A 137 -10.69 -30.80 -21.06
C ALA A 137 -9.61 -31.60 -21.82
N LEU A 138 -8.34 -31.19 -21.71
CA LEU A 138 -7.21 -31.90 -22.33
C LEU A 138 -7.03 -33.31 -21.73
N LEU A 139 -7.15 -33.46 -20.42
CA LEU A 139 -7.08 -34.76 -19.74
C LEU A 139 -8.15 -35.72 -20.28
N ALA A 140 -9.39 -35.25 -20.46
CA ALA A 140 -10.45 -36.06 -21.04
C ALA A 140 -10.12 -36.52 -22.48
N ILE A 141 -9.51 -35.66 -23.29
CA ILE A 141 -9.07 -36.02 -24.66
C ILE A 141 -7.98 -37.09 -24.62
N VAL A 142 -6.98 -36.91 -23.75
CA VAL A 142 -5.87 -37.86 -23.57
C VAL A 142 -6.38 -39.22 -23.10
N LEU A 143 -7.28 -39.25 -22.11
CA LEU A 143 -7.87 -40.48 -21.59
C LEU A 143 -8.75 -41.20 -22.61
N ARG A 144 -9.39 -40.46 -23.52
CA ARG A 144 -10.08 -41.03 -24.70
C ARG A 144 -9.13 -41.55 -25.78
N LYS A 145 -7.82 -41.37 -25.63
CA LYS A 145 -6.78 -41.66 -26.63
C LYS A 145 -7.07 -40.98 -27.97
N GLU A 146 -7.69 -39.80 -27.91
CA GLU A 146 -8.04 -39.01 -29.09
C GLU A 146 -6.93 -38.01 -29.41
N ARG A 147 -6.69 -37.75 -30.71
CA ARG A 147 -5.81 -36.67 -31.13
C ARG A 147 -6.60 -35.36 -31.16
N PRO A 148 -6.18 -34.32 -30.43
CA PRO A 148 -6.87 -33.05 -30.48
C PRO A 148 -6.72 -32.40 -31.86
N VAL A 149 -7.85 -31.96 -32.44
CA VAL A 149 -7.89 -31.29 -33.75
C VAL A 149 -7.94 -29.77 -33.54
N PHE A 150 -6.78 -29.14 -33.43
CA PHE A 150 -6.71 -27.69 -33.22
C PHE A 150 -6.78 -26.91 -34.53
N LYS A 151 -7.48 -25.76 -34.50
CA LYS A 151 -7.34 -24.75 -35.54
C LYS A 151 -6.06 -23.95 -35.27
N LYS A 152 -4.93 -24.50 -35.71
CA LYS A 152 -3.58 -24.00 -35.39
C LYS A 152 -3.43 -22.48 -35.49
N LYS A 153 -3.96 -21.84 -36.54
CA LYS A 153 -3.92 -20.38 -36.70
C LYS A 153 -4.68 -19.62 -35.59
N GLN A 154 -5.87 -20.08 -35.22
CA GLN A 154 -6.67 -19.46 -34.16
C GLN A 154 -6.02 -19.66 -32.78
N LEU A 155 -5.54 -20.88 -32.51
CA LEU A 155 -4.85 -21.18 -31.27
C LEU A 155 -3.57 -20.35 -31.13
N LEU A 156 -2.79 -20.21 -32.21
CA LEU A 156 -1.59 -19.38 -32.23
C LEU A 156 -1.91 -17.92 -31.87
N VAL A 157 -2.96 -17.33 -32.46
CA VAL A 157 -3.38 -15.96 -32.15
C VAL A 157 -3.74 -15.84 -30.66
N ILE A 158 -4.54 -16.76 -30.13
CA ILE A 158 -4.94 -16.76 -28.71
C ILE A 158 -3.71 -16.84 -27.80
N VAL A 159 -2.77 -17.75 -28.09
CA VAL A 159 -1.55 -17.92 -27.31
C VAL A 159 -0.68 -16.65 -27.35
N VAL A 160 -0.46 -16.08 -28.54
CA VAL A 160 0.34 -14.86 -28.69
C VAL A 160 -0.29 -13.69 -27.95
N VAL A 161 -1.60 -13.49 -28.10
CA VAL A 161 -2.34 -12.41 -27.42
C VAL A 161 -2.31 -12.59 -25.91
N SER A 162 -2.52 -13.82 -25.41
CA SER A 162 -2.45 -14.11 -23.98
C SER A 162 -1.05 -13.87 -23.44
N PHE A 163 -0.02 -14.31 -24.16
CA PHE A 163 1.38 -14.10 -23.77
C PHE A 163 1.74 -12.61 -23.72
N LEU A 164 1.32 -11.83 -24.70
CA LEU A 164 1.52 -10.38 -24.69
C LEU A 164 0.74 -9.70 -23.56
N GLY A 165 -0.52 -10.07 -23.35
CA GLY A 165 -1.33 -9.49 -22.27
C GLY A 165 -0.75 -9.79 -20.88
N PHE A 166 -0.50 -11.07 -20.58
CA PHE A 166 0.13 -11.45 -19.31
C PHE A 166 1.55 -10.89 -19.18
N GLY A 167 2.33 -10.86 -20.26
CA GLY A 167 3.67 -10.29 -20.28
C GLY A 167 3.67 -8.79 -19.93
N THR A 168 2.77 -8.01 -20.53
CA THR A 168 2.61 -6.58 -20.23
C THR A 168 2.22 -6.34 -18.77
N GLY A 169 1.17 -7.01 -18.29
CA GLY A 169 0.75 -6.81 -16.90
C GLY A 169 1.80 -7.29 -15.89
N ALA A 170 2.52 -8.39 -16.19
CA ALA A 170 3.62 -8.86 -15.36
C ALA A 170 4.81 -7.89 -15.37
N ALA A 171 5.14 -7.28 -16.51
CA ALA A 171 6.20 -6.27 -16.61
C ALA A 171 5.84 -5.01 -15.79
N ILE A 172 4.58 -4.56 -15.84
CA ILE A 172 4.09 -3.44 -15.04
C ILE A 172 4.17 -3.78 -13.55
N GLN A 173 3.70 -4.96 -13.15
CA GLN A 173 3.80 -5.41 -11.75
C GLN A 173 5.24 -5.58 -11.29
N TRP A 174 6.12 -6.09 -12.15
CA TRP A 174 7.54 -6.21 -11.83
C TRP A 174 8.19 -4.84 -11.66
N GLN A 175 7.94 -3.90 -12.58
CA GLN A 175 8.43 -2.52 -12.47
C GLN A 175 7.90 -1.86 -11.19
N ARG A 176 6.61 -2.02 -10.89
CA ARG A 176 6.00 -1.53 -9.66
C ARG A 176 6.64 -2.16 -8.42
N SER A 177 6.93 -3.47 -8.43
CA SER A 177 7.58 -4.14 -7.29
C SER A 177 8.99 -3.62 -6.98
N GLN A 178 9.64 -2.93 -7.93
CA GLN A 178 10.91 -2.26 -7.68
C GLN A 178 10.75 -0.95 -6.89
N THR A 179 9.57 -0.33 -6.93
CA THR A 179 9.31 1.01 -6.39
C THR A 179 8.25 1.04 -5.30
N VAL A 180 7.41 0.01 -5.22
CA VAL A 180 6.26 -0.13 -4.31
C VAL A 180 6.22 -1.56 -3.80
N LEU A 181 6.45 -1.75 -2.50
CA LEU A 181 6.26 -3.04 -1.85
C LEU A 181 4.77 -3.35 -1.69
N PRO A 182 4.33 -4.62 -1.73
CA PRO A 182 2.94 -5.02 -1.45
C PRO A 182 2.43 -4.45 -0.13
N SER A 183 1.09 -4.44 0.10
CA SER A 183 0.56 -4.14 1.44
C SER A 183 1.35 -4.96 2.44
N TYR A 184 1.93 -4.26 3.41
CA TYR A 184 3.07 -4.74 4.17
C TYR A 184 2.75 -5.93 5.08
N GLY A 185 1.50 -6.42 5.04
CA GLY A 185 1.02 -7.55 5.82
C GLY A 185 1.00 -7.24 7.30
N PHE A 186 0.98 -5.95 7.68
CA PHE A 186 0.93 -5.55 9.07
C PHE A 186 -0.44 -5.85 9.70
N ASP A 187 -0.47 -5.93 11.01
CA ASP A 187 -1.68 -6.24 11.77
C ASP A 187 -2.71 -5.09 11.78
N TYR A 188 -2.28 -3.87 11.44
CA TYR A 188 -3.11 -2.66 11.56
C TYR A 188 -3.32 -1.94 10.23
N GLY A 189 -4.35 -1.08 10.21
CA GLY A 189 -4.66 -0.20 9.08
C GLY A 189 -4.87 -0.96 7.76
N GLY A 190 -5.54 -2.11 7.80
CA GLY A 190 -5.79 -2.93 6.61
C GLY A 190 -4.52 -3.53 5.97
N GLY A 191 -3.45 -3.74 6.75
CA GLY A 191 -2.18 -4.25 6.24
C GLY A 191 -1.13 -3.18 5.95
N TYR A 192 -1.44 -1.90 6.20
CA TYR A 192 -0.57 -0.77 5.85
C TYR A 192 0.16 -0.15 7.04
N SER A 193 -0.27 -0.39 8.29
CA SER A 193 0.27 0.30 9.47
C SER A 193 1.04 -0.64 10.37
N SER A 194 2.25 -0.24 10.78
CA SER A 194 3.08 -0.96 11.74
C SER A 194 2.72 -0.72 13.20
N THR A 195 1.81 0.22 13.47
CA THR A 195 1.27 0.50 14.81
C THR A 195 -0.25 0.57 14.80
N ASP A 196 -0.85 0.41 15.98
CA ASP A 196 -2.30 0.52 16.17
C ASP A 196 -2.77 1.96 15.93
N LEU A 197 -3.56 2.16 14.88
CA LEU A 197 -4.13 3.46 14.51
C LEU A 197 -5.53 3.67 15.09
N THR A 198 -6.17 2.64 15.67
CA THR A 198 -7.52 2.74 16.21
C THR A 198 -7.68 3.87 17.26
N PRO A 199 -6.68 4.19 18.11
CA PRO A 199 -6.76 5.35 19.01
C PRO A 199 -6.91 6.71 18.29
N TYR A 200 -6.63 6.79 16.99
CA TYR A 200 -6.66 8.02 16.20
C TYR A 200 -7.74 7.97 15.11
N GLU A 201 -8.59 6.96 15.08
CA GLU A 201 -9.71 6.88 14.15
C GLU A 201 -10.86 7.80 14.58
N VAL A 202 -11.36 8.62 13.65
CA VAL A 202 -12.49 9.53 13.89
C VAL A 202 -13.79 8.81 14.26
N THR A 203 -13.92 7.53 13.90
CA THR A 203 -15.06 6.66 14.23
C THR A 203 -14.94 6.02 15.60
N ASN A 204 -13.75 6.02 16.21
CA ASN A 204 -13.57 5.47 17.54
C ASN A 204 -14.13 6.45 18.58
N PRO A 205 -15.15 6.07 19.38
CA PRO A 205 -15.74 6.96 20.38
C PRO A 205 -14.78 7.28 21.54
N ASN A 206 -13.72 6.50 21.72
CA ASN A 206 -12.69 6.68 22.73
C ASN A 206 -11.35 7.11 22.11
N ASN A 207 -11.39 7.78 20.95
CA ASN A 207 -10.18 8.28 20.31
C ASN A 207 -9.43 9.29 21.20
N LYS A 208 -8.13 9.44 20.93
CA LYS A 208 -7.22 10.38 21.59
C LYS A 208 -7.02 11.65 20.77
N LEU A 209 -7.90 11.95 19.82
CA LEU A 209 -7.76 13.12 18.96
C LEU A 209 -8.07 14.38 19.79
N PRO A 210 -7.26 15.44 19.67
CA PRO A 210 -7.55 16.71 20.32
C PRO A 210 -8.86 17.30 19.79
N ASN A 211 -9.47 18.13 20.63
CA ASN A 211 -10.74 18.79 20.33
C ASN A 211 -10.65 20.27 20.69
N LEU A 212 -11.49 21.09 20.06
CA LEU A 212 -11.57 22.51 20.35
C LEU A 212 -12.53 22.78 21.52
N ASP A 213 -12.23 23.80 22.31
CA ASP A 213 -13.08 24.21 23.44
C ASP A 213 -14.42 24.84 22.98
N SER A 214 -14.47 25.26 21.73
CA SER A 214 -15.63 25.85 21.05
C SER A 214 -15.78 25.25 19.65
N PRO A 215 -16.94 25.40 18.98
CA PRO A 215 -17.07 25.02 17.58
C PRO A 215 -15.96 25.64 16.73
N SER A 216 -15.42 24.87 15.79
CA SER A 216 -14.36 25.29 14.87
C SER A 216 -14.78 26.56 14.10
N ALA A 217 -13.82 27.45 13.86
CA ALA A 217 -14.01 28.60 12.97
C ALA A 217 -14.26 28.18 11.51
N PHE A 218 -13.92 26.94 11.17
CA PHE A 218 -14.16 26.33 9.85
C PHE A 218 -14.78 24.94 9.99
N THR A 219 -15.97 24.76 9.41
CA THR A 219 -16.69 23.48 9.42
C THR A 219 -17.20 23.14 8.03
N ILE A 220 -16.99 21.89 7.61
CA ILE A 220 -17.48 21.32 6.37
C ILE A 220 -18.76 20.53 6.68
N MET A 221 -19.91 21.15 6.38
CA MET A 221 -21.23 20.62 6.74
C MET A 221 -21.68 19.46 5.84
N ASN A 222 -21.39 19.54 4.54
CA ASN A 222 -21.86 18.56 3.57
C ASN A 222 -20.82 17.47 3.36
N GLN A 223 -21.22 16.20 3.51
CA GLN A 223 -20.35 15.05 3.26
C GLN A 223 -19.77 14.99 1.85
N LYS A 224 -20.47 15.57 0.85
CA LYS A 224 -19.99 15.64 -0.53
C LYS A 224 -18.82 16.60 -0.70
N ASP A 225 -18.76 17.64 0.13
CA ASP A 225 -17.74 18.68 0.04
C ASP A 225 -16.52 18.34 0.91
N MET A 226 -16.64 17.38 1.85
CA MET A 226 -15.55 16.86 2.66
C MET A 226 -14.44 16.28 1.78
N PRO A 227 -13.23 16.86 1.82
CA PRO A 227 -12.07 16.28 1.17
C PRO A 227 -11.79 14.85 1.64
N VAL A 228 -11.26 14.02 0.74
CA VAL A 228 -10.70 12.72 1.10
C VAL A 228 -9.25 12.92 1.55
N LEU A 229 -8.95 12.47 2.78
CA LEU A 229 -7.65 12.58 3.43
C LEU A 229 -6.95 11.21 3.47
N ASP A 230 -5.65 11.21 3.18
CA ASP A 230 -4.78 10.04 3.32
C ASP A 230 -3.33 10.50 3.52
N GLY A 231 -2.42 9.61 3.94
CA GLY A 231 -1.04 10.02 4.11
C GLY A 231 -0.09 9.00 4.72
N ALA A 232 1.05 9.53 5.15
CA ALA A 232 2.06 8.82 5.90
C ALA A 232 1.52 8.38 7.27
N GLU A 233 2.01 7.25 7.78
CA GLU A 233 1.61 6.67 9.07
C GLU A 233 1.77 7.66 10.23
N ALA A 234 2.91 8.35 10.30
CA ALA A 234 3.17 9.38 11.31
C ALA A 234 2.14 10.52 11.26
N ALA A 235 1.63 10.86 10.07
CA ALA A 235 0.71 11.98 9.89
C ALA A 235 -0.74 11.63 10.23
N PHE A 236 -1.09 10.34 10.37
CA PHE A 236 -2.47 9.87 10.60
C PHE A 236 -3.16 10.60 11.75
N PRO A 237 -2.54 10.76 12.94
CA PRO A 237 -3.17 11.47 14.05
C PRO A 237 -3.51 12.93 13.74
N VAL A 238 -2.68 13.61 12.93
CA VAL A 238 -2.86 15.04 12.62
C VAL A 238 -4.06 15.26 11.71
N TYR A 239 -4.13 14.56 10.58
CA TYR A 239 -5.24 14.78 9.65
C TYR A 239 -6.55 14.17 10.12
N SER A 240 -6.50 13.09 10.93
CA SER A 240 -7.68 12.60 11.65
C SER A 240 -8.20 13.64 12.64
N ALA A 241 -7.31 14.35 13.36
CA ALA A 241 -7.73 15.41 14.28
C ALA A 241 -8.33 16.62 13.54
N PHE A 242 -7.75 17.02 12.41
CA PHE A 242 -8.35 18.06 11.56
C PHE A 242 -9.76 17.68 11.10
N ALA A 243 -9.95 16.45 10.61
CA ALA A 243 -11.28 15.98 10.24
C ALA A 243 -12.23 15.92 11.45
N ASN A 244 -11.75 15.44 12.61
CA ASN A 244 -12.54 15.33 13.83
C ASN A 244 -13.17 16.67 14.26
N VAL A 245 -12.46 17.78 14.10
CA VAL A 245 -12.94 19.10 14.54
C VAL A 245 -13.60 19.92 13.43
N THR A 246 -13.33 19.62 12.16
CA THR A 246 -13.87 20.39 11.02
C THR A 246 -14.95 19.67 10.22
N TYR A 247 -15.07 18.34 10.30
CA TYR A 247 -16.06 17.60 9.50
C TYR A 247 -17.31 17.33 10.34
N GLU A 248 -18.43 17.92 9.93
CA GLU A 248 -19.69 17.82 10.65
C GLU A 248 -20.15 16.36 10.77
N ASN A 249 -20.37 15.90 12.00
CA ASN A 249 -20.82 14.53 12.32
C ASN A 249 -19.95 13.40 11.74
N ILE A 250 -18.64 13.63 11.53
CA ILE A 250 -17.76 12.63 10.94
C ILE A 250 -17.71 11.33 11.74
N SER A 251 -17.78 11.34 13.06
CA SER A 251 -17.75 10.11 13.87
C SER A 251 -18.98 9.22 13.72
N LYS A 252 -20.12 9.80 13.31
CA LYS A 252 -21.41 9.10 13.13
C LYS A 252 -21.76 8.87 11.65
N SER A 253 -20.89 9.32 10.75
CA SER A 253 -21.11 9.23 9.32
C SER A 253 -20.86 7.82 8.82
N ASN A 254 -21.66 7.36 7.86
CA ASN A 254 -21.41 6.08 7.20
C ASN A 254 -20.23 6.14 6.22
N VAL A 255 -19.73 7.35 5.91
CA VAL A 255 -18.64 7.58 4.94
C VAL A 255 -17.30 7.92 5.61
N SER A 256 -17.17 7.83 6.94
CA SER A 256 -15.95 8.26 7.64
C SER A 256 -14.71 7.51 7.17
N GLY A 257 -14.82 6.20 6.99
CA GLY A 257 -13.76 5.35 6.46
C GLY A 257 -13.48 5.58 4.96
N GLU A 258 -14.31 6.35 4.26
CA GLU A 258 -14.08 6.80 2.87
C GLU A 258 -13.45 8.19 2.82
N LYS A 259 -13.62 9.01 3.88
CA LYS A 259 -13.14 10.40 3.96
C LYS A 259 -11.82 10.54 4.71
N VAL A 260 -11.62 9.76 5.76
CA VAL A 260 -10.36 9.71 6.51
C VAL A 260 -9.81 8.31 6.32
N THR A 261 -8.90 8.18 5.36
CA THR A 261 -8.32 6.90 4.95
C THR A 261 -6.86 6.79 5.37
N PHE A 262 -6.32 5.57 5.33
CA PHE A 262 -4.90 5.34 5.54
C PHE A 262 -4.39 4.24 4.61
N THR A 263 -3.46 4.59 3.72
CA THR A 263 -2.80 3.63 2.82
C THR A 263 -1.28 3.72 2.81
N ASN A 264 -0.67 4.44 3.76
CA ASN A 264 0.76 4.74 3.87
C ASN A 264 1.30 5.73 2.83
N THR A 265 2.55 6.18 3.02
CA THR A 265 3.21 7.20 2.18
C THR A 265 3.19 6.90 0.69
N ILE A 266 3.45 5.66 0.28
CA ILE A 266 3.63 5.34 -1.14
C ILE A 266 2.28 5.31 -1.84
N TYR A 267 1.32 4.54 -1.32
CA TYR A 267 0.00 4.42 -1.95
C TYR A 267 -0.84 5.69 -1.80
N ALA A 268 -0.78 6.38 -0.67
CA ALA A 268 -1.54 7.63 -0.49
C ALA A 268 -1.11 8.69 -1.50
N TYR A 269 0.17 8.73 -1.86
CA TYR A 269 0.69 9.64 -2.88
C TYR A 269 0.22 9.25 -4.30
N GLU A 270 0.21 7.96 -4.63
CA GLU A 270 -0.35 7.50 -5.91
C GLU A 270 -1.86 7.78 -6.02
N ARG A 271 -2.59 7.61 -4.90
CA ARG A 271 -4.01 7.96 -4.80
C ARG A 271 -4.24 9.46 -4.99
N LEU A 272 -3.35 10.31 -4.48
CA LEU A 272 -3.39 11.75 -4.75
C LEU A 272 -3.25 12.03 -6.25
N LEU A 273 -2.25 11.45 -6.93
CA LEU A 273 -2.04 11.66 -8.37
C LEU A 273 -3.22 11.15 -9.22
N SER A 274 -3.83 10.03 -8.79
CA SER A 274 -5.02 9.43 -9.40
C SER A 274 -6.31 10.20 -9.13
N LYS A 275 -6.29 11.22 -8.25
CA LYS A 275 -7.44 12.00 -7.76
C LYS A 275 -8.43 11.22 -6.89
N ASP A 276 -8.00 10.09 -6.32
CA ASP A 276 -8.76 9.31 -5.35
C ASP A 276 -8.66 9.89 -3.93
N VAL A 277 -7.68 10.78 -3.71
CA VAL A 277 -7.43 11.51 -2.48
C VAL A 277 -7.29 13.00 -2.82
N ASP A 278 -7.89 13.85 -2.00
CA ASP A 278 -7.84 15.30 -2.19
C ASP A 278 -6.60 15.93 -1.57
N ILE A 279 -6.19 15.42 -0.39
CA ILE A 279 -5.05 15.92 0.38
C ILE A 279 -4.23 14.74 0.91
N TYR A 280 -2.97 14.68 0.50
CA TYR A 280 -1.95 13.81 1.08
C TYR A 280 -1.29 14.50 2.28
N PHE A 281 -1.09 13.78 3.39
CA PHE A 281 -0.37 14.30 4.55
C PHE A 281 0.93 13.54 4.79
N GLY A 282 2.05 14.25 4.95
CA GLY A 282 3.32 13.61 5.26
C GLY A 282 4.53 14.52 5.04
N ALA A 283 5.70 13.90 5.00
CA ALA A 283 6.93 14.59 4.62
C ALA A 283 6.93 14.97 3.13
N GLU A 284 7.97 15.71 2.72
CA GLU A 284 8.24 16.06 1.33
C GLU A 284 8.30 14.81 0.42
N PRO A 285 7.79 14.87 -0.82
CA PRO A 285 7.84 13.73 -1.74
C PRO A 285 9.27 13.35 -2.11
N SER A 286 9.52 12.06 -2.31
CA SER A 286 10.78 11.57 -2.87
C SER A 286 11.02 12.05 -4.29
N ALA A 287 12.28 11.98 -4.75
CA ALA A 287 12.64 12.35 -6.12
C ALA A 287 11.88 11.51 -7.17
N GLU A 288 11.56 10.24 -6.90
CA GLU A 288 10.77 9.42 -7.82
C GLU A 288 9.27 9.79 -7.77
N GLN A 289 8.74 10.15 -6.60
CA GLN A 289 7.37 10.67 -6.48
C GLN A 289 7.18 12.02 -7.19
N LEU A 290 8.18 12.90 -7.16
CA LEU A 290 8.17 14.13 -7.96
C LEU A 290 8.18 13.83 -9.46
N LYS A 291 9.07 12.92 -9.92
CA LYS A 291 9.09 12.47 -11.32
C LYS A 291 7.79 11.79 -11.73
N MET A 292 7.15 11.05 -10.83
CA MET A 292 5.85 10.42 -11.07
C MET A 292 4.78 11.48 -11.34
N ALA A 293 4.71 12.52 -10.50
CA ALA A 293 3.81 13.65 -10.72
C ALA A 293 4.08 14.37 -12.05
N GLU A 294 5.35 14.61 -12.38
CA GLU A 294 5.76 15.20 -13.67
C GLU A 294 5.31 14.36 -14.87
N ARG A 295 5.54 13.04 -14.83
CA ARG A 295 5.12 12.10 -15.90
C ARG A 295 3.61 12.09 -16.10
N GLU A 296 2.85 12.28 -15.04
CA GLU A 296 1.38 12.35 -15.07
C GLU A 296 0.82 13.76 -15.34
N GLY A 297 1.71 14.74 -15.56
CA GLY A 297 1.32 16.14 -15.81
C GLY A 297 0.60 16.77 -14.61
N LYS A 298 0.93 16.33 -13.39
CA LYS A 298 0.38 16.84 -12.13
C LYS A 298 1.32 17.86 -11.51
N GLU A 299 0.77 19.01 -11.13
CA GLU A 299 1.49 20.01 -10.33
C GLU A 299 1.03 19.92 -8.88
N LEU A 300 2.00 19.77 -7.98
CA LEU A 300 1.77 19.61 -6.54
C LEU A 300 1.85 20.96 -5.85
N VAL A 301 0.95 21.19 -4.90
CA VAL A 301 0.99 22.32 -3.97
C VAL A 301 1.30 21.77 -2.59
N MET A 302 2.44 22.18 -2.02
CA MET A 302 2.91 21.73 -0.71
C MET A 302 2.66 22.81 0.34
N THR A 303 1.69 22.61 1.22
CA THR A 303 1.37 23.53 2.31
C THR A 303 1.98 23.02 3.61
N PRO A 304 2.99 23.70 4.20
CA PRO A 304 3.56 23.29 5.48
C PRO A 304 2.54 23.53 6.61
N ILE A 305 2.16 22.47 7.31
CA ILE A 305 1.15 22.50 8.38
C ILE A 305 1.74 22.22 9.76
N GLY A 306 2.96 21.72 9.83
CA GLY A 306 3.66 21.46 11.09
C GLY A 306 5.14 21.20 10.84
N LYS A 307 5.91 21.06 11.91
CA LYS A 307 7.31 20.68 11.92
C LYS A 307 7.48 19.42 12.77
N GLU A 308 8.47 18.64 12.38
CA GLU A 308 8.84 17.39 13.02
C GLU A 308 10.37 17.25 13.02
N ALA A 309 10.90 16.39 13.89
CA ALA A 309 12.28 15.95 13.83
C ALA A 309 12.42 14.54 13.29
N PHE A 310 13.47 14.35 12.48
CA PHE A 310 13.96 13.04 12.10
C PHE A 310 15.03 12.61 13.09
N VAL A 311 14.76 11.53 13.82
CA VAL A 311 15.58 11.09 14.95
C VAL A 311 16.25 9.76 14.64
N PHE A 312 17.46 9.60 15.18
CA PHE A 312 18.17 8.33 15.21
C PHE A 312 18.07 7.73 16.60
N PHE A 313 18.03 6.40 16.67
CA PHE A 313 17.95 5.69 17.95
C PHE A 313 18.71 4.37 17.89
N VAL A 314 19.12 3.94 19.09
CA VAL A 314 19.87 2.70 19.34
C VAL A 314 19.21 1.95 20.50
N ASN A 315 19.66 0.73 20.77
CA ASN A 315 19.30 0.03 21.99
C ASN A 315 19.81 0.81 23.24
N PRO A 316 19.07 0.84 24.37
CA PRO A 316 19.48 1.52 25.59
C PRO A 316 20.87 1.14 26.12
N ASP A 317 21.29 -0.12 25.94
CA ASP A 317 22.59 -0.64 26.40
C ASP A 317 23.77 -0.15 25.52
N ASN A 318 23.49 0.40 24.34
CA ASN A 318 24.52 0.98 23.48
C ASN A 318 25.10 2.26 24.13
N LYS A 319 26.42 2.33 24.29
CA LYS A 319 27.10 3.45 24.99
C LYS A 319 27.09 4.78 24.23
N ILE A 320 26.63 4.79 22.98
CA ILE A 320 26.55 6.01 22.19
C ILE A 320 25.28 6.78 22.58
N ASP A 321 25.45 8.05 22.96
CA ASP A 321 24.36 8.99 23.26
C ASP A 321 24.28 10.15 22.26
N ASN A 322 25.33 10.32 21.45
CA ASN A 322 25.45 11.43 20.51
C ASN A 322 26.22 11.02 19.26
N LEU A 323 25.79 11.52 18.11
CA LEU A 323 26.52 11.43 16.84
C LEU A 323 26.53 12.80 16.15
N SER A 324 27.60 13.09 15.43
CA SER A 324 27.63 14.22 14.51
C SER A 324 26.99 13.88 13.17
N VAL A 325 26.61 14.89 12.39
CA VAL A 325 26.05 14.68 11.04
C VAL A 325 26.99 13.85 10.15
N THR A 326 28.30 14.10 10.23
CA THR A 326 29.29 13.38 9.44
C THR A 326 29.47 11.93 9.88
N GLU A 327 29.29 11.64 11.17
CA GLU A 327 29.30 10.27 11.70
C GLU A 327 28.06 9.49 11.23
N ILE A 328 26.87 10.11 11.25
CA ILE A 328 25.66 9.53 10.65
C ILE A 328 25.89 9.20 9.16
N GLN A 329 26.41 10.16 8.40
CA GLN A 329 26.74 9.92 6.98
C GLN A 329 27.79 8.82 6.80
N GLY A 330 28.78 8.75 7.69
CA GLY A 330 29.80 7.71 7.72
C GLY A 330 29.21 6.32 7.95
N ILE A 331 28.27 6.19 8.88
CA ILE A 331 27.57 4.94 9.19
C ILE A 331 26.74 4.48 7.98
N TYR A 332 25.85 5.33 7.47
CA TYR A 332 24.92 4.94 6.40
C TYR A 332 25.57 4.83 5.02
N SER A 333 26.77 5.40 4.80
CA SER A 333 27.60 5.10 3.62
C SER A 333 28.46 3.84 3.78
N GLY A 334 28.48 3.24 4.98
CA GLY A 334 29.35 2.11 5.30
C GLY A 334 30.83 2.47 5.38
N LYS A 335 31.20 3.75 5.52
CA LYS A 335 32.58 4.17 5.82
C LYS A 335 32.95 3.87 7.27
N ILE A 336 31.99 4.00 8.18
CA ILE A 336 32.09 3.63 9.59
C ILE A 336 31.28 2.35 9.77
N LYS A 337 31.91 1.29 10.25
CA LYS A 337 31.29 -0.05 10.33
C LYS A 337 31.32 -0.64 11.73
N ASN A 338 32.06 -0.04 12.66
CA ASN A 338 32.20 -0.54 14.01
C ASN A 338 32.07 0.60 15.04
N TRP A 339 31.37 0.35 16.13
CA TRP A 339 31.14 1.34 17.18
C TRP A 339 32.44 1.80 17.86
N SER A 340 33.51 1.00 17.86
CA SER A 340 34.82 1.39 18.41
C SER A 340 35.45 2.58 17.66
N GLU A 341 35.10 2.79 16.39
CA GLU A 341 35.50 3.97 15.61
C GLU A 341 34.87 5.26 16.17
N LEU A 342 33.79 5.12 16.94
CA LEU A 342 32.98 6.18 17.56
C LEU A 342 33.08 6.14 19.10
N LYS A 343 34.15 5.52 19.63
CA LYS A 343 34.39 5.33 21.09
C LYS A 343 33.32 4.48 21.80
N GLY A 344 32.53 3.72 21.05
CA GLY A 344 31.63 2.68 21.57
C GLY A 344 32.33 1.34 21.76
N GLU A 345 31.54 0.29 21.88
CA GLU A 345 32.06 -1.08 22.04
C GLU A 345 32.66 -1.61 20.73
N ASN A 346 33.49 -2.65 20.79
CA ASN A 346 34.09 -3.25 19.60
C ASN A 346 33.10 -4.16 18.88
N GLU A 347 32.04 -3.57 18.35
CA GLU A 347 30.89 -4.27 17.80
C GLU A 347 30.50 -3.70 16.45
N ARG A 348 30.07 -4.59 15.55
CA ARG A 348 29.65 -4.20 14.20
C ARG A 348 28.37 -3.36 14.27
N ILE A 349 28.33 -2.29 13.49
CA ILE A 349 27.13 -1.46 13.33
C ILE A 349 26.17 -2.14 12.34
N ILE A 350 24.91 -2.30 12.76
CA ILE A 350 23.79 -2.71 11.92
C ILE A 350 22.92 -1.47 11.68
N ALA A 351 22.99 -0.88 10.48
CA ALA A 351 22.25 0.35 10.18
C ALA A 351 21.01 0.04 9.34
N PHE A 352 19.86 0.01 10.00
CA PHE A 352 18.58 -0.30 9.36
C PHE A 352 18.17 0.78 8.37
N GLN A 353 17.61 0.37 7.24
CA GLN A 353 17.06 1.26 6.23
C GLN A 353 15.57 1.00 6.03
N ARG A 354 14.90 1.84 5.24
CA ARG A 354 13.48 1.71 4.90
C ARG A 354 13.30 1.54 3.39
N PRO A 355 12.14 1.05 2.93
CA PRO A 355 11.84 0.97 1.51
C PRO A 355 12.02 2.33 0.82
N LYS A 356 12.53 2.31 -0.42
CA LYS A 356 12.59 3.49 -1.29
C LYS A 356 11.19 4.12 -1.37
N ASN A 357 11.16 5.45 -1.48
CA ASN A 357 9.93 6.26 -1.49
C ASN A 357 9.13 6.30 -0.18
N SER A 358 9.55 5.62 0.89
CA SER A 358 8.97 5.86 2.21
C SER A 358 9.43 7.22 2.76
N GLY A 359 8.56 7.94 3.48
CA GLY A 359 8.85 9.30 3.93
C GLY A 359 10.12 9.41 4.80
N SER A 360 10.36 8.42 5.66
CA SER A 360 11.57 8.36 6.49
C SER A 360 12.83 8.03 5.67
N GLN A 361 12.74 7.18 4.63
CA GLN A 361 13.89 6.92 3.75
C GLN A 361 14.23 8.15 2.92
N THR A 362 13.23 8.90 2.43
CA THR A 362 13.44 10.16 1.70
C THR A 362 14.23 11.16 2.52
N LEU A 363 13.97 11.25 3.83
CA LEU A 363 14.74 12.14 4.71
C LEU A 363 16.15 11.63 4.98
N LEU A 364 16.36 10.33 5.13
CA LEU A 364 17.71 9.76 5.21
C LEU A 364 18.51 10.11 3.94
N GLU A 365 17.94 9.90 2.75
CA GLU A 365 18.56 10.26 1.46
C GLU A 365 18.93 11.74 1.40
N LYS A 366 18.06 12.62 1.89
CA LYS A 366 18.34 14.07 1.98
C LYS A 366 19.48 14.40 2.94
N ILE A 367 19.56 13.73 4.09
CA ILE A 367 20.65 13.87 5.07
C ILE A 367 21.99 13.40 4.47
N MET A 368 21.95 12.34 3.66
CA MET A 368 23.12 11.78 3.00
C MET A 368 23.66 12.68 1.88
N GLY A 369 22.79 13.45 1.22
CA GLY A 369 23.15 14.34 0.13
C GLY A 369 23.78 13.55 -1.03
N ASP A 370 24.98 13.95 -1.44
CA ASP A 370 25.72 13.26 -2.52
C ASP A 370 26.44 11.97 -2.05
N ASN A 371 26.42 11.66 -0.74
CA ASN A 371 27.02 10.42 -0.26
C ASN A 371 26.15 9.22 -0.64
N ALA A 372 26.74 8.26 -1.35
CA ALA A 372 26.08 6.99 -1.63
C ALA A 372 25.75 6.25 -0.33
N ILE A 373 24.48 5.86 -0.17
CA ILE A 373 24.02 4.98 0.89
C ILE A 373 24.46 3.55 0.56
N MET A 374 24.94 2.81 1.56
CA MET A 374 25.31 1.41 1.37
C MET A 374 24.09 0.55 1.03
N GLU A 375 24.25 -0.47 0.21
CA GLU A 375 23.20 -1.46 -0.02
C GLU A 375 22.97 -2.26 1.27
N PRO A 376 21.76 -2.22 1.87
CA PRO A 376 21.47 -2.97 3.10
C PRO A 376 21.31 -4.47 2.82
N LEU A 377 21.50 -5.31 3.84
CA LEU A 377 21.03 -6.69 3.78
C LEU A 377 19.50 -6.71 3.70
N LYS A 378 18.92 -7.79 3.15
CA LYS A 378 17.45 -7.87 2.98
C LYS A 378 16.71 -7.79 4.31
N GLU A 379 17.30 -8.35 5.35
CA GLU A 379 16.79 -8.35 6.72
C GLU A 379 16.90 -6.97 7.39
N GLU A 380 17.71 -6.06 6.83
CA GLU A 380 17.96 -4.71 7.35
C GLU A 380 17.02 -3.65 6.72
N VAL A 381 15.96 -4.06 6.02
CA VAL A 381 14.96 -3.16 5.43
C VAL A 381 13.54 -3.46 5.92
N PRO A 382 13.20 -3.12 7.18
CA PRO A 382 11.85 -3.29 7.68
C PRO A 382 10.85 -2.43 6.91
N ALA A 383 9.66 -2.99 6.67
CA ALA A 383 8.60 -2.35 5.91
C ALA A 383 8.09 -1.03 6.54
N GLY A 384 8.07 -0.94 7.87
CA GLY A 384 7.37 0.08 8.66
C GLY A 384 8.29 0.71 9.71
N MET A 385 7.92 1.87 10.25
CA MET A 385 8.71 2.52 11.31
C MET A 385 8.71 1.69 12.60
N GLY A 386 7.57 1.06 12.93
CA GLY A 386 7.46 0.16 14.08
C GLY A 386 8.39 -1.05 13.97
N GLY A 387 8.57 -1.59 12.76
CA GLY A 387 9.45 -2.73 12.53
C GLY A 387 10.94 -2.42 12.76
N ILE A 388 11.41 -1.20 12.41
CA ILE A 388 12.77 -0.78 12.79
C ILE A 388 12.90 -0.66 14.30
N MET A 389 11.91 -0.05 14.96
CA MET A 389 11.94 0.14 16.41
C MET A 389 11.96 -1.19 17.16
N GLU A 390 11.18 -2.17 16.73
CA GLU A 390 11.15 -3.53 17.29
C GLU A 390 12.50 -4.24 17.11
N GLN A 391 13.09 -4.16 15.90
CA GLN A 391 14.39 -4.80 15.64
C GLN A 391 15.54 -4.16 16.41
N VAL A 392 15.56 -2.83 16.56
CA VAL A 392 16.57 -2.15 17.38
C VAL A 392 16.37 -2.43 18.88
N ALA A 393 15.12 -2.61 19.32
CA ALA A 393 14.80 -2.96 20.69
C ALA A 393 15.14 -4.42 21.07
N ASP A 394 15.31 -5.33 20.10
CA ASP A 394 15.59 -6.74 20.37
C ASP A 394 17.01 -6.96 20.92
N TYR A 395 17.10 -7.08 22.25
CA TYR A 395 18.30 -7.37 23.04
C TYR A 395 18.99 -8.71 22.74
N ARG A 396 18.40 -9.56 21.90
CA ARG A 396 18.93 -10.91 21.66
C ARG A 396 19.73 -11.04 20.37
N ASN A 397 19.88 -9.99 19.55
CA ASN A 397 20.73 -10.01 18.36
C ASN A 397 21.04 -8.62 17.75
N TYR A 398 20.55 -7.50 18.30
CA TYR A 398 20.59 -6.18 17.64
C TYR A 398 20.96 -4.99 18.54
N ASP A 399 21.56 -5.23 19.70
CA ASP A 399 21.95 -4.20 20.68
C ASP A 399 22.94 -3.16 20.09
N HIS A 400 23.61 -3.54 18.99
CA HIS A 400 24.55 -2.74 18.23
C HIS A 400 23.93 -2.14 16.96
N ALA A 401 22.60 -2.20 16.81
CA ALA A 401 21.90 -1.61 15.68
C ALA A 401 21.62 -0.12 15.90
N ILE A 402 21.44 0.58 14.79
CA ILE A 402 20.94 1.95 14.71
C ILE A 402 19.77 1.99 13.74
N GLY A 403 18.70 2.67 14.17
CA GLY A 403 17.51 2.94 13.39
C GLY A 403 17.20 4.43 13.34
N PHE A 404 16.15 4.77 12.58
CA PHE A 404 15.64 6.12 12.48
C PHE A 404 14.12 6.13 12.36
N SER A 405 13.51 7.24 12.76
CA SER A 405 12.07 7.49 12.62
C SER A 405 11.76 8.98 12.72
N PHE A 406 10.48 9.34 12.66
CA PHE A 406 10.00 10.64 13.09
C PHE A 406 9.80 10.66 14.61
N ARG A 407 10.14 11.77 15.26
CA ARG A 407 10.11 11.87 16.72
C ARG A 407 8.73 11.53 17.29
N PHE A 408 7.64 12.15 16.80
CA PHE A 408 6.31 11.87 17.34
C PHE A 408 5.89 10.40 17.15
N PHE A 409 6.30 9.77 16.04
CA PHE A 409 6.07 8.34 15.88
C PHE A 409 6.74 7.54 17.00
N ALA A 410 8.02 7.83 17.28
CA ALA A 410 8.81 7.09 18.26
C ALA A 410 8.45 7.40 19.73
N THR A 411 7.98 8.61 20.04
CA THR A 411 7.70 9.04 21.43
C THR A 411 6.21 9.10 21.77
N GLY A 412 5.33 9.15 20.78
CA GLY A 412 3.90 9.39 20.94
C GLY A 412 3.03 8.26 20.40
N MET A 413 3.17 7.94 19.10
CA MET A 413 2.32 6.92 18.46
C MET A 413 2.70 5.48 18.84
N ASN A 414 4.00 5.20 18.88
CA ASN A 414 4.54 3.90 19.24
C ASN A 414 5.68 4.09 20.25
N PRO A 415 5.40 4.58 21.46
CA PRO A 415 6.42 4.79 22.47
C PRO A 415 7.04 3.45 22.87
N ASN A 416 8.33 3.29 22.58
CA ASN A 416 9.08 2.10 22.93
C ASN A 416 10.18 2.46 23.95
N PRO A 417 10.08 2.01 25.22
CA PRO A 417 11.10 2.29 26.24
C PRO A 417 12.42 1.54 25.99
N ASP A 418 12.41 0.55 25.08
CA ASP A 418 13.56 -0.25 24.71
C ASP A 418 14.35 0.35 23.52
N ILE A 419 14.16 1.63 23.24
CA ILE A 419 15.05 2.41 22.37
C ILE A 419 15.49 3.71 23.06
N LYS A 420 16.69 4.18 22.71
CA LYS A 420 17.26 5.44 23.16
C LYS A 420 17.50 6.36 21.97
N LEU A 421 16.84 7.53 21.98
CA LEU A 421 17.07 8.56 20.96
C LEU A 421 18.45 9.20 21.15
N LEU A 422 19.15 9.44 20.04
CA LEU A 422 20.47 10.06 20.04
C LEU A 422 20.37 11.60 19.89
N ALA A 423 21.26 12.30 20.58
CA ALA A 423 21.56 13.70 20.27
C ALA A 423 22.35 13.78 18.96
N ILE A 424 22.14 14.88 18.21
CA ILE A 424 22.93 15.17 17.01
C ILE A 424 23.71 16.47 17.22
N ASP A 425 25.03 16.41 17.05
CA ASP A 425 25.95 17.52 17.35
C ASP A 425 25.77 18.09 18.78
N GLY A 426 25.45 17.22 19.74
CA GLY A 426 25.19 17.56 21.14
C GLY A 426 23.80 18.14 21.41
N ILE A 427 22.92 18.18 20.41
CA ILE A 427 21.57 18.73 20.51
C ILE A 427 20.54 17.60 20.58
N GLU A 428 19.78 17.53 21.67
CA GLU A 428 18.70 16.56 21.82
C GLU A 428 17.48 16.91 20.94
N PRO A 429 16.72 15.91 20.46
CA PRO A 429 15.48 16.12 19.70
C PRO A 429 14.30 16.54 20.62
N SER A 430 14.47 17.62 21.39
CA SER A 430 13.41 18.17 22.24
C SER A 430 12.50 19.13 21.46
N PRO A 431 11.22 19.32 21.87
CA PRO A 431 10.32 20.28 21.23
C PRO A 431 10.92 21.69 21.11
N GLU A 432 11.66 22.13 22.12
CA GLU A 432 12.31 23.44 22.17
C GLU A 432 13.43 23.55 21.13
N ASN A 433 14.27 22.52 21.00
CA ASN A 433 15.37 22.49 20.02
C ASN A 433 14.85 22.40 18.59
N ILE A 434 13.73 21.71 18.37
CA ILE A 434 13.08 21.58 17.07
C ILE A 434 12.41 22.91 16.67
N SER A 435 11.64 23.50 17.60
CA SER A 435 10.96 24.79 17.36
C SER A 435 11.95 25.93 17.08
N SER A 436 13.07 25.95 17.79
CA SER A 436 14.13 26.95 17.58
C SER A 436 15.06 26.67 16.39
N GLY A 437 14.91 25.53 15.71
CA GLY A 437 15.76 25.14 14.58
C GLY A 437 17.20 24.77 14.97
N LYS A 438 17.45 24.51 16.27
CA LYS A 438 18.77 24.08 16.76
C LYS A 438 19.05 22.61 16.45
N TYR A 439 18.01 21.77 16.47
CA TYR A 439 18.17 20.36 16.08
C TYR A 439 18.38 20.27 14.57
N PRO A 440 19.43 19.58 14.08
CA PRO A 440 19.86 19.70 12.69
C PRO A 440 18.92 19.00 11.69
N PHE A 441 18.19 17.98 12.14
CA PHE A 441 17.33 17.17 11.27
C PHE A 441 15.86 17.45 11.52
N THR A 442 15.40 18.61 11.07
CA THR A 442 13.97 18.96 11.07
C THR A 442 13.36 18.76 9.69
N ALA A 443 12.09 18.37 9.67
CA ALA A 443 11.30 18.28 8.46
C ALA A 443 9.94 18.97 8.66
N SER A 444 9.41 19.53 7.58
CA SER A 444 8.03 20.00 7.57
C SER A 444 7.09 18.83 7.38
N LEU A 445 6.00 18.82 8.15
CA LEU A 445 4.80 18.07 7.84
C LEU A 445 3.98 18.91 6.84
N TYR A 446 3.65 18.32 5.70
CA TYR A 446 2.91 18.97 4.63
C TYR A 446 1.50 18.39 4.50
N ALA A 447 0.56 19.26 4.16
CA ALA A 447 -0.65 18.92 3.41
C ALA A 447 -0.36 19.19 1.93
N ILE A 448 -0.35 18.14 1.11
CA ILE A 448 -0.02 18.19 -0.31
C ILE A 448 -1.29 17.97 -1.13
N THR A 449 -1.55 18.88 -2.06
CA THR A 449 -2.72 18.82 -2.96
C THR A 449 -2.29 18.91 -4.42
N LEU A 450 -3.19 18.52 -5.32
CA LEU A 450 -3.03 18.84 -6.73
C LEU A 450 -3.49 20.28 -6.99
N LYS A 451 -2.72 21.03 -7.78
CA LYS A 451 -3.08 22.41 -8.15
C LYS A 451 -4.41 22.50 -8.90
N ASP A 452 -4.78 21.45 -9.63
CA ASP A 452 -6.04 21.36 -10.37
C ASP A 452 -7.15 20.67 -9.58
N ASN A 453 -7.05 20.56 -8.25
CA ASN A 453 -8.11 20.01 -7.42
C ASN A 453 -9.37 20.89 -7.55
N PRO A 454 -10.52 20.33 -8.01
CA PRO A 454 -11.73 21.11 -8.27
C PRO A 454 -12.53 21.46 -7.00
N ASN A 455 -12.20 20.86 -5.85
CA ASN A 455 -12.94 21.08 -4.62
C ASN A 455 -12.63 22.47 -4.03
N PRO A 456 -13.60 23.41 -4.00
CA PRO A 456 -13.37 24.77 -3.54
C PRO A 456 -13.09 24.86 -2.02
N VAL A 457 -13.38 23.80 -1.27
CA VAL A 457 -13.17 23.74 0.18
C VAL A 457 -11.69 23.53 0.54
N ILE A 458 -10.86 23.09 -0.41
CA ILE A 458 -9.44 22.82 -0.18
C ILE A 458 -8.70 24.06 0.29
N THR A 459 -8.82 25.19 -0.41
CA THR A 459 -8.07 26.41 -0.06
C THR A 459 -8.42 26.93 1.33
N PRO A 460 -9.71 27.15 1.68
CA PRO A 460 -10.07 27.55 3.04
C PRO A 460 -9.67 26.54 4.12
N PHE A 461 -9.69 25.23 3.80
CA PHE A 461 -9.28 24.22 4.76
C PHE A 461 -7.77 24.26 5.02
N LEU A 462 -6.95 24.44 3.98
CA LEU A 462 -5.50 24.63 4.12
C LEU A 462 -5.18 25.91 4.90
N GLU A 463 -5.89 27.01 4.63
CA GLU A 463 -5.77 28.26 5.40
C GLU A 463 -6.09 28.03 6.88
N TRP A 464 -7.17 27.32 7.19
CA TRP A 464 -7.53 26.96 8.56
C TRP A 464 -6.48 26.08 9.25
N MET A 465 -5.92 25.08 8.55
CA MET A 465 -4.84 24.23 9.08
C MET A 465 -3.61 25.05 9.49
N THR A 466 -3.27 26.07 8.69
CA THR A 466 -2.15 26.99 8.98
C THR A 466 -2.52 28.10 9.97
N GLY A 467 -3.80 28.24 10.30
CA GLY A 467 -4.33 29.23 11.25
C GLY A 467 -4.21 28.79 12.71
N PRO A 468 -4.65 29.65 13.66
CA PRO A 468 -4.47 29.41 15.09
C PRO A 468 -5.07 28.10 15.61
N GLU A 469 -6.27 27.74 15.17
CA GLU A 469 -6.95 26.49 15.59
C GLU A 469 -6.23 25.26 15.03
N GLY A 470 -5.90 25.24 13.74
CA GLY A 470 -5.16 24.15 13.13
C GLY A 470 -3.77 23.95 13.77
N GLN A 471 -3.03 25.03 14.02
CA GLN A 471 -1.73 24.97 14.68
C GLN A 471 -1.81 24.52 16.14
N ARG A 472 -2.90 24.85 16.85
CA ARG A 472 -3.16 24.31 18.19
C ARG A 472 -3.35 22.79 18.14
N ILE A 473 -4.15 22.28 17.19
CA ILE A 473 -4.36 20.84 17.01
C ILE A 473 -3.02 20.12 16.71
N VAL A 474 -2.18 20.69 15.85
CA VAL A 474 -0.84 20.15 15.54
C VAL A 474 0.02 20.04 16.81
N GLU A 475 0.04 21.08 17.65
CA GLU A 475 0.78 21.11 18.91
C GLU A 475 0.23 20.11 19.94
N GLU A 476 -1.10 20.02 20.09
CA GLU A 476 -1.75 19.09 21.02
C GLU A 476 -1.60 17.62 20.64
N ILE A 477 -1.47 17.30 19.34
CA ILE A 477 -1.08 15.94 18.91
C ILE A 477 0.33 15.62 19.40
N GLY A 478 1.26 16.58 19.38
CA GLY A 478 2.66 16.39 19.75
C GLY A 478 3.68 16.77 18.66
N TYR A 479 3.20 17.36 17.55
CA TYR A 479 4.04 17.99 16.53
C TYR A 479 4.41 19.42 16.92
N ILE A 480 5.34 20.03 16.20
CA ILE A 480 5.74 21.42 16.42
C ILE A 480 4.97 22.31 15.46
N LYS A 481 4.27 23.33 15.98
CA LYS A 481 3.56 24.30 15.13
C LYS A 481 4.52 25.10 14.23
N GLN A 482 4.00 25.51 13.07
CA GLN A 482 4.64 26.51 12.22
C GLN A 482 4.61 27.88 12.91
N GLN A 483 5.67 28.67 12.69
CA GLN A 483 5.83 30.01 13.27
C GLN A 483 5.28 31.09 12.34
#